data_AF-A0A3B8V7J1-F1
#
_entry.id   AF-A0A3B8V7J1-F1
#
_cell.length_a   1.000
_cell.length_b   1.000
_cell.length_c   1.000
_cell.angle_alpha   90.00
_cell.angle_beta   90.00
_cell.angle_gamma   90.00
#
_symmetry.space_group_name_H-M   'P 1'
#
loop_
_entity.id
_entity.type
_entity.pdbx_description
1 polymer ?
#
loop_
_entity_poly.entity_id
_entity_poly.type
_entity_poly.pdbx_seq_one_letter_code
_entity_poly.pdbx_strand_id
1 'polypeptide(L)'
;MRIPTRPHLLLSLGLLFCTVVTPRAFSQAPDETLVRENERLQARVMDLETALAAALARIADLEKSLAATASGGSVAVPAATPTPVVPSNTSPAGLTAEIRKAFAAAAKKNPWPMPTADSSDDERIRYVRWLNKWIASSNRSFRDRVDWPVRITDRRPRSNIDQFVTFQPWDVARNEPVGSTFEIVVPNRAVERASRPRADDEDPTLLLDGVFIPAIRFNADRFSAGPFDNPPFIGSMVELKWRFDFQGLSPRLGIADATEDPGDQTP
;
A
#
# COMPACT_ATOMS: atom_id res chain seq x y z
N MET A 1 20.95 86.43 3.15
CA MET A 1 20.51 87.64 3.88
C MET A 1 19.01 87.55 4.12
N ARG A 2 18.59 87.66 5.39
CA ARG A 2 17.18 87.77 5.80
C ARG A 2 16.60 89.10 5.29
N ILE A 3 15.31 89.13 4.97
CA ILE A 3 14.32 90.05 5.56
C ILE A 3 12.91 89.59 5.14
N PRO A 4 11.90 89.77 6.03
CA PRO A 4 10.63 89.06 6.07
C PRO A 4 9.46 89.96 5.64
N THR A 5 8.22 89.44 5.60
CA THR A 5 7.00 90.04 6.20
C THR A 5 5.73 89.35 5.69
N ARG A 6 4.91 88.84 6.63
CA ARG A 6 3.47 88.51 6.47
C ARG A 6 2.65 89.80 6.67
N PRO A 7 1.42 89.92 6.12
CA PRO A 7 0.20 89.80 6.97
C PRO A 7 -1.01 89.16 6.24
N HIS A 8 -1.83 88.31 6.88
CA HIS A 8 -3.18 88.60 7.44
C HIS A 8 -4.18 89.18 6.40
N LEU A 9 -5.39 88.68 6.11
CA LEU A 9 -6.50 88.19 6.95
C LEU A 9 -7.54 87.42 6.11
N LEU A 10 -8.24 86.50 6.81
CA LEU A 10 -9.69 86.18 6.74
C LEU A 10 -10.40 85.93 5.40
N LEU A 11 -11.00 84.75 5.25
CA LEU A 11 -12.47 84.63 5.22
C LEU A 11 -12.93 83.17 5.43
N SER A 12 -13.72 82.98 6.50
CA SER A 12 -14.88 82.07 6.68
C SER A 12 -15.02 80.81 5.80
N LEU A 13 -15.04 79.60 6.39
CA LEU A 13 -16.16 78.94 7.08
C LEU A 13 -17.12 78.18 6.13
N GLY A 14 -17.01 76.84 6.12
CA GLY A 14 -18.15 75.93 6.00
C GLY A 14 -18.53 75.43 4.61
N LEU A 15 -18.00 74.26 4.21
CA LEU A 15 -18.86 73.25 3.59
C LEU A 15 -18.37 71.83 3.90
N LEU A 16 -19.30 71.14 4.56
CA LEU A 16 -19.33 69.77 5.02
C LEU A 16 -19.50 68.81 3.83
N PHE A 17 -18.95 67.59 3.97
CA PHE A 17 -19.28 66.35 3.25
C PHE A 17 -19.15 66.29 1.72
N CYS A 18 -18.12 65.56 1.27
CA CYS A 18 -18.24 64.50 0.26
C CYS A 18 -16.95 63.67 0.23
N THR A 19 -16.67 62.94 1.32
CA THR A 19 -15.75 61.80 1.24
C THR A 19 -16.44 60.71 0.44
N VAL A 20 -15.88 60.43 -0.73
CA VAL A 20 -16.32 59.40 -1.66
C VAL A 20 -16.31 58.05 -0.96
N VAL A 21 -17.48 57.60 -0.51
CA VAL A 21 -17.73 56.19 -0.16
C VAL A 21 -17.76 55.45 -1.49
N THR A 22 -16.66 54.82 -1.85
CA THR A 22 -16.67 53.76 -2.86
C THR A 22 -17.42 52.59 -2.23
N PRO A 23 -18.56 52.13 -2.77
CA PRO A 23 -19.11 50.86 -2.34
C PRO A 23 -18.10 49.78 -2.73
N ARG A 24 -17.54 49.13 -1.72
CA ARG A 24 -16.79 47.89 -1.83
C ARG A 24 -17.72 46.92 -2.57
N ALA A 25 -17.43 46.66 -3.85
CA ALA A 25 -18.05 45.57 -4.58
C ALA A 25 -17.72 44.29 -3.80
N PHE A 26 -18.67 43.83 -3.00
CA PHE A 26 -18.65 42.48 -2.48
C PHE A 26 -18.66 41.58 -3.71
N SER A 27 -17.56 40.86 -3.87
CA SER A 27 -17.42 39.73 -4.76
C SER A 27 -18.57 38.75 -4.49
N GLN A 28 -19.65 38.83 -5.28
CA GLN A 28 -20.73 37.83 -5.35
C GLN A 28 -20.33 36.62 -6.22
N ALA A 29 -19.10 36.61 -6.76
CA ALA A 29 -18.60 35.54 -7.62
C ALA A 29 -18.14 34.22 -6.93
N PRO A 30 -17.86 34.12 -5.60
CA PRO A 30 -17.44 32.86 -4.98
C PRO A 30 -18.62 32.01 -4.51
N ASP A 31 -19.75 32.62 -4.13
CA ASP A 31 -20.89 31.87 -3.56
C ASP A 31 -21.56 30.98 -4.60
N GLU A 32 -21.73 31.45 -5.84
CA GLU A 32 -22.32 30.65 -6.91
C GLU A 32 -21.43 29.44 -7.29
N THR A 33 -20.10 29.59 -7.20
CA THR A 33 -19.17 28.49 -7.42
C THR A 33 -19.19 27.47 -6.28
N LEU A 34 -19.34 27.91 -5.04
CA LEU A 34 -19.43 27.06 -3.85
C LEU A 34 -20.77 26.30 -3.79
N VAL A 35 -21.86 26.92 -4.23
CA VAL A 35 -23.17 26.27 -4.37
C VAL A 35 -23.11 25.17 -5.43
N ARG A 36 -22.55 25.46 -6.61
CA ARG A 36 -22.38 24.44 -7.67
C ARG A 36 -21.45 23.30 -7.25
N GLU A 37 -20.43 23.58 -6.46
CA GLU A 37 -19.54 22.55 -5.93
C GLU A 37 -20.23 21.69 -4.88
N ASN A 38 -21.04 22.28 -4.00
CA ASN A 38 -21.88 21.54 -3.06
C ASN A 38 -22.90 20.64 -3.79
N GLU A 39 -23.60 21.17 -4.78
CA GLU A 39 -24.54 20.39 -5.59
C GLU A 39 -23.84 19.22 -6.30
N ARG A 40 -22.63 19.44 -6.84
CA ARG A 40 -21.83 18.39 -7.46
C ARG A 40 -21.36 17.33 -6.48
N LEU A 41 -20.97 17.73 -5.27
CA LEU A 41 -20.55 16.81 -4.21
C LEU A 41 -21.74 16.00 -3.69
N GLN A 42 -22.90 16.64 -3.49
CA GLN A 42 -24.14 15.96 -3.10
C GLN A 42 -24.59 14.94 -4.15
N ALA A 43 -24.53 15.30 -5.45
CA ALA A 43 -24.82 14.35 -6.53
C ALA A 43 -23.87 13.15 -6.51
N ARG A 44 -22.56 13.37 -6.29
CA ARG A 44 -21.57 12.28 -6.16
C ARG A 44 -21.82 11.41 -4.94
N VAL A 45 -22.19 11.99 -3.80
CA VAL A 45 -22.51 11.22 -2.60
C VAL A 45 -23.74 10.35 -2.85
N MET A 46 -24.79 10.90 -3.45
CA MET A 46 -25.98 10.13 -3.82
C MET A 46 -25.67 9.00 -4.82
N ASP A 47 -24.86 9.25 -5.84
CA ASP A 47 -24.41 8.23 -6.80
C ASP A 47 -23.60 7.13 -6.13
N LEU A 48 -22.74 7.48 -5.18
CA LEU A 48 -21.93 6.51 -4.43
C LEU A 48 -22.78 5.70 -3.44
N GLU A 49 -23.75 6.33 -2.77
CA GLU A 49 -24.69 5.66 -1.88
C GLU A 49 -25.60 4.70 -2.64
N THR A 50 -26.08 5.08 -3.83
CA THR A 50 -26.86 4.18 -4.70
C THR A 50 -26.00 3.05 -5.27
N ALA A 51 -24.75 3.32 -5.65
CA ALA A 51 -23.82 2.27 -6.08
C ALA A 51 -23.50 1.28 -4.94
N LEU A 52 -23.35 1.78 -3.71
CA LEU A 52 -23.13 0.97 -2.52
C LEU A 52 -24.37 0.11 -2.22
N ALA A 53 -25.57 0.70 -2.23
CA ALA A 53 -26.81 -0.04 -2.05
C ALA A 53 -27.01 -1.13 -3.13
N ALA A 54 -26.69 -0.82 -4.39
CA ALA A 54 -26.75 -1.79 -5.49
C ALA A 54 -25.70 -2.91 -5.33
N ALA A 55 -24.50 -2.58 -4.85
CA ALA A 55 -23.46 -3.57 -4.56
C ALA A 55 -23.85 -4.49 -3.40
N LEU A 56 -24.43 -3.95 -2.32
CA LEU A 56 -24.95 -4.74 -1.20
C LEU A 56 -26.15 -5.61 -1.62
N ALA A 57 -27.05 -5.10 -2.45
CA ALA A 57 -28.16 -5.90 -2.99
C ALA A 57 -27.64 -7.06 -3.86
N ARG A 58 -26.64 -6.82 -4.70
CA ARG A 58 -25.97 -7.89 -5.48
C ARG A 58 -25.28 -8.91 -4.58
N ILE A 59 -24.62 -8.47 -3.50
CA ILE A 59 -24.02 -9.39 -2.53
C ILE A 59 -25.11 -10.24 -1.89
N ALA A 60 -26.21 -9.64 -1.42
CA ALA A 60 -27.33 -10.37 -0.83
C ALA A 60 -28.01 -11.34 -1.82
N ASP A 61 -28.17 -10.96 -3.09
CA ASP A 61 -28.71 -11.82 -4.14
C ASP A 61 -27.76 -12.96 -4.51
N LEU A 62 -26.44 -12.69 -4.52
CA LEU A 62 -25.41 -13.71 -4.69
C LEU A 62 -25.36 -14.67 -3.49
N GLU A 63 -25.49 -14.17 -2.27
CA GLU A 63 -25.60 -14.98 -1.06
C GLU A 63 -26.88 -15.83 -1.05
N LYS A 64 -28.00 -15.27 -1.47
CA LYS A 64 -29.29 -15.97 -1.55
C LYS A 64 -29.30 -17.02 -2.66
N SER A 65 -28.70 -16.72 -3.81
CA SER A 65 -28.55 -17.69 -4.89
C SER A 65 -27.57 -18.81 -4.49
N LEU A 66 -26.48 -18.51 -3.80
CA LEU A 66 -25.60 -19.51 -3.18
C LEU A 66 -26.35 -20.40 -2.18
N ALA A 67 -27.19 -19.82 -1.32
CA ALA A 67 -28.00 -20.56 -0.36
C ALA A 67 -29.09 -21.43 -1.04
N ALA A 68 -29.69 -20.93 -2.12
CA ALA A 68 -30.66 -21.68 -2.91
C ALA A 68 -30.01 -22.84 -3.68
N THR A 69 -28.80 -22.64 -4.22
CA THR A 69 -28.00 -23.70 -4.85
C THR A 69 -27.51 -24.74 -3.84
N ALA A 70 -27.26 -24.37 -2.59
CA ALA A 70 -26.94 -25.31 -1.50
C ALA A 70 -28.12 -26.22 -1.09
N SER A 71 -29.36 -25.89 -1.47
CA SER A 71 -30.57 -26.62 -1.06
C SER A 71 -31.11 -27.60 -2.11
N GLY A 72 -30.59 -27.56 -3.35
CA GLY A 72 -30.98 -28.45 -4.45
C GLY A 72 -29.81 -29.33 -4.88
N GLY A 73 -29.78 -30.59 -4.42
CA GLY A 73 -28.63 -31.47 -4.58
C GLY A 73 -28.15 -31.70 -6.02
N SER A 74 -26.84 -31.52 -6.25
CA SER A 74 -25.92 -32.55 -6.78
C SER A 74 -24.58 -31.90 -7.15
N VAL A 75 -23.51 -32.54 -6.70
CA VAL A 75 -22.06 -32.24 -6.86
C VAL A 75 -21.57 -30.97 -6.17
N ALA A 76 -21.14 -31.14 -4.93
CA ALA A 76 -20.34 -30.18 -4.20
C ALA A 76 -19.02 -29.91 -4.94
N VAL A 77 -18.91 -28.73 -5.56
CA VAL A 77 -17.61 -28.06 -5.67
C VAL A 77 -17.38 -27.40 -4.32
N PRO A 78 -16.32 -27.73 -3.57
CA PRO A 78 -16.08 -27.08 -2.30
C PRO A 78 -15.89 -25.58 -2.55
N ALA A 79 -16.73 -24.76 -1.93
CA ALA A 79 -16.39 -23.36 -1.73
C ALA A 79 -15.09 -23.34 -0.91
N ALA A 80 -13.98 -23.01 -1.58
CA ALA A 80 -12.69 -22.90 -0.94
C ALA A 80 -12.80 -21.83 0.16
N THR A 81 -12.90 -22.28 1.41
CA THR A 81 -12.61 -21.43 2.55
C THR A 81 -11.20 -20.89 2.31
N PRO A 82 -10.97 -19.56 2.25
CA PRO A 82 -9.64 -19.03 2.06
C PRO A 82 -8.80 -19.53 3.23
N THR A 83 -7.95 -20.51 2.94
CA THR A 83 -7.07 -21.09 3.95
C THR A 83 -6.14 -19.94 4.37
N PRO A 84 -6.04 -19.62 5.67
CA PRO A 84 -5.20 -18.53 6.12
C PRO A 84 -3.77 -18.85 5.70
N VAL A 85 -3.25 -18.06 4.75
CA VAL A 85 -1.95 -18.33 4.17
C VAL A 85 -0.89 -17.94 5.20
N VAL A 86 -0.11 -18.92 5.66
CA VAL A 86 0.93 -18.70 6.66
C VAL A 86 1.98 -17.75 6.09
N PRO A 87 2.34 -16.65 6.77
CA PRO A 87 3.44 -15.80 6.31
C PRO A 87 4.78 -16.55 6.46
N SER A 88 5.53 -16.69 5.37
CA SER A 88 6.92 -17.16 5.39
C SER A 88 7.84 -16.06 4.89
N ASN A 89 9.04 -15.96 5.47
CA ASN A 89 10.12 -15.08 5.01
C ASN A 89 10.56 -15.36 3.56
N THR A 90 10.13 -16.50 2.99
CA THR A 90 10.26 -16.84 1.57
C THR A 90 9.24 -16.15 0.66
N SER A 91 8.53 -15.13 1.15
CA SER A 91 7.51 -14.41 0.40
C SER A 91 7.47 -12.91 0.75
N PRO A 92 6.95 -12.04 -0.13
CA PRO A 92 6.72 -10.63 0.19
C PRO A 92 5.79 -10.44 1.39
N ALA A 93 4.81 -11.34 1.57
CA ALA A 93 3.87 -11.31 2.67
C ALA A 93 4.57 -11.57 4.02
N GLY A 94 5.54 -12.48 4.08
CA GLY A 94 6.36 -12.71 5.26
C GLY A 94 7.21 -11.50 5.63
N LEU A 95 7.93 -10.90 4.68
CA LEU A 95 8.69 -9.67 4.95
C LEU A 95 7.78 -8.52 5.39
N THR A 96 6.58 -8.42 4.84
CA THR A 96 5.56 -7.46 5.31
C THR A 96 5.18 -7.72 6.77
N ALA A 97 4.99 -8.99 7.16
CA ALA A 97 4.70 -9.38 8.54
C ALA A 97 5.90 -9.09 9.48
N GLU A 98 7.13 -9.29 9.02
CA GLU A 98 8.34 -8.93 9.77
C GLU A 98 8.46 -7.42 9.98
N ILE A 99 8.17 -6.61 8.96
CA ILE A 99 8.13 -5.14 9.08
C ILE A 99 7.05 -4.72 10.08
N ARG A 100 5.86 -5.33 10.06
CA ARG A 100 4.80 -5.10 11.07
C ARG A 100 5.29 -5.43 12.48
N LYS A 101 5.94 -6.58 12.65
CA LYS A 101 6.50 -7.00 13.94
C LYS A 101 7.58 -6.04 14.44
N ALA A 102 8.49 -5.61 13.56
CA ALA A 102 9.54 -4.66 13.89
C ALA A 102 8.98 -3.28 14.24
N PHE A 103 7.94 -2.83 13.54
CA PHE A 103 7.22 -1.61 13.88
C PHE A 103 6.57 -1.72 15.26
N ALA A 104 5.83 -2.78 15.54
CA ALA A 104 5.20 -2.99 16.84
C ALA A 104 6.22 -3.01 17.99
N ALA A 105 7.39 -3.62 17.77
CA ALA A 105 8.48 -3.61 18.75
C ALA A 105 9.08 -2.21 18.95
N ALA A 106 9.23 -1.43 17.88
CA ALA A 106 9.72 -0.05 17.96
C ALA A 106 8.71 0.88 18.63
N ALA A 107 7.42 0.74 18.30
CA ALA A 107 6.33 1.53 18.88
C ALA A 107 6.20 1.30 20.40
N LYS A 108 6.40 0.06 20.89
CA LYS A 108 6.43 -0.25 22.32
C LYS A 108 7.56 0.46 23.08
N LYS A 109 8.68 0.76 22.40
CA LYS A 109 9.82 1.49 22.98
C LYS A 109 9.70 3.01 22.81
N ASN A 110 8.72 3.47 22.05
CA ASN A 110 8.53 4.90 21.80
C ASN A 110 7.98 5.56 23.07
N PRO A 111 8.61 6.63 23.58
CA PRO A 111 8.11 7.33 24.77
C PRO A 111 6.82 8.11 24.51
N TRP A 112 6.47 8.35 23.24
CA TRP A 112 5.25 9.08 22.86
C TRP A 112 4.10 8.12 22.59
N PRO A 113 2.87 8.42 23.05
CA PRO A 113 1.71 7.60 22.74
C PRO A 113 1.49 7.55 21.22
N MET A 114 0.95 6.43 20.74
CA MET A 114 0.55 6.30 19.35
C MET A 114 -0.65 7.23 19.10
N PRO A 115 -0.57 8.15 18.12
CA PRO A 115 -1.64 9.10 17.88
C PRO A 115 -2.89 8.41 17.33
N THR A 116 -4.03 8.95 17.71
CA THR A 116 -5.37 8.67 17.17
C THR A 116 -5.89 9.92 16.46
N ALA A 117 -7.09 9.81 15.88
CA ALA A 117 -7.77 10.95 15.25
C ALA A 117 -8.00 12.13 16.23
N ASP A 118 -8.02 11.87 17.54
CA ASP A 118 -8.31 12.85 18.59
C ASP A 118 -7.04 13.37 19.29
N SER A 119 -5.85 12.88 18.93
CA SER A 119 -4.60 13.34 19.56
C SER A 119 -4.30 14.80 19.26
N SER A 120 -3.66 15.49 20.21
CA SER A 120 -3.25 16.88 20.03
C SER A 120 -2.18 17.04 18.93
N ASP A 121 -2.11 18.22 18.32
CA ASP A 121 -1.10 18.51 17.29
C ASP A 121 0.33 18.35 17.81
N ASP A 122 0.59 18.74 19.06
CA ASP A 122 1.90 18.61 19.69
C ASP A 122 2.34 17.15 19.87
N GLU A 123 1.42 16.27 20.27
CA GLU A 123 1.67 14.82 20.36
C GLU A 123 1.96 14.23 18.98
N ARG A 124 1.16 14.62 17.96
CA ARG A 124 1.35 14.19 16.58
C ARG A 124 2.73 14.62 16.06
N ILE A 125 3.13 15.88 16.27
CA ILE A 125 4.43 16.39 15.78
C ILE A 125 5.59 15.59 16.37
N ARG A 126 5.55 15.27 17.68
CA ARG A 126 6.61 14.49 18.34
C ARG A 126 6.66 13.06 17.81
N TYR A 127 5.51 12.42 17.68
CA TYR A 127 5.40 11.07 17.12
C TYR A 127 5.88 11.02 15.67
N VAL A 128 5.46 11.97 14.81
CA VAL A 128 5.84 12.02 13.40
C VAL A 128 7.36 12.18 13.22
N ARG A 129 8.03 12.95 14.07
CA ARG A 129 9.50 13.07 14.05
C ARG A 129 10.19 11.73 14.35
N TRP A 130 9.72 11.00 15.36
CA TRP A 130 10.21 9.66 15.66
C TRP A 130 9.91 8.71 14.50
N LEU A 131 8.68 8.75 14.00
CA LEU A 131 8.21 7.86 12.95
C LEU A 131 9.02 8.03 11.66
N ASN A 132 9.26 9.27 11.22
CA ASN A 132 10.07 9.52 10.03
C ASN A 132 11.51 8.99 10.16
N LYS A 133 12.10 9.06 11.36
CA LYS A 133 13.41 8.44 11.62
C LYS A 133 13.34 6.92 11.53
N TRP A 134 12.30 6.31 12.12
CA TRP A 134 12.07 4.88 12.03
C TRP A 134 11.86 4.43 10.58
N ILE A 135 10.99 5.11 9.82
CA ILE A 135 10.73 4.82 8.40
C ILE A 135 12.02 4.87 7.58
N ALA A 136 12.82 5.94 7.74
CA ALA A 136 14.07 6.08 7.01
C ALA A 136 15.08 4.96 7.36
N SER A 137 15.14 4.56 8.63
CA SER A 137 15.99 3.44 9.07
C SER A 137 15.49 2.10 8.52
N SER A 138 14.20 1.83 8.66
CA SER A 138 13.57 0.57 8.24
C SER A 138 13.63 0.36 6.73
N ASN A 139 13.40 1.40 5.94
CA ASN A 139 13.53 1.31 4.48
C ASN A 139 14.95 0.92 4.03
N ARG A 140 15.97 1.25 4.82
CA ARG A 140 17.36 0.82 4.55
C ARG A 140 17.63 -0.59 5.06
N SER A 141 17.19 -0.92 6.27
CA SER A 141 17.51 -2.20 6.90
C SER A 141 16.76 -3.39 6.30
N PHE A 142 15.53 -3.18 5.83
CA PHE A 142 14.72 -4.22 5.19
C PHE A 142 14.93 -4.30 3.67
N ARG A 143 15.77 -3.43 3.10
CA ARG A 143 16.20 -3.59 1.72
C ARG A 143 17.26 -4.67 1.69
N ASP A 144 16.91 -5.84 1.19
CA ASP A 144 17.82 -6.97 1.18
C ASP A 144 17.70 -7.80 -0.10
N ARG A 145 18.76 -8.53 -0.42
CA ARG A 145 18.73 -9.56 -1.45
C ARG A 145 17.91 -10.74 -0.93
N VAL A 146 17.06 -11.27 -1.78
CA VAL A 146 16.20 -12.41 -1.47
C VAL A 146 16.26 -13.43 -2.58
N ASP A 147 16.22 -14.69 -2.18
CA ASP A 147 16.16 -15.84 -3.06
C ASP A 147 14.90 -16.63 -2.66
N TRP A 148 13.83 -16.48 -3.43
CA TRP A 148 12.51 -17.01 -3.09
C TRP A 148 12.15 -18.23 -3.94
N PRO A 149 11.82 -19.38 -3.33
CA PRO A 149 11.21 -20.49 -4.05
C PRO A 149 9.82 -20.10 -4.52
N VAL A 150 9.59 -20.17 -5.83
CA VAL A 150 8.34 -19.74 -6.47
C VAL A 150 7.93 -20.69 -7.58
N ARG A 151 6.64 -20.71 -7.90
CA ARG A 151 6.09 -21.32 -9.11
C ARG A 151 5.45 -20.25 -9.98
N ILE A 152 5.59 -20.38 -11.29
CA ILE A 152 4.93 -19.47 -12.23
C ILE A 152 3.50 -19.93 -12.43
N THR A 153 2.53 -19.07 -12.14
CA THR A 153 1.10 -19.37 -12.31
C THR A 153 0.50 -18.72 -13.54
N ASP A 154 1.02 -17.57 -13.97
CA ASP A 154 0.55 -16.85 -15.16
C ASP A 154 1.70 -16.06 -15.82
N ARG A 155 1.58 -15.84 -17.13
CA ARG A 155 2.55 -15.11 -17.96
C ARG A 155 1.79 -14.27 -18.99
N ARG A 156 2.08 -12.98 -19.05
CA ARG A 156 1.43 -12.05 -19.99
C ARG A 156 2.47 -11.18 -20.68
N PRO A 157 2.50 -11.13 -22.02
CA PRO A 157 3.41 -10.25 -22.74
C PRO A 157 3.26 -8.81 -22.28
N ARG A 158 4.37 -8.15 -21.95
CA ARG A 158 4.42 -6.69 -21.69
C ARG A 158 5.01 -5.96 -22.89
N SER A 159 6.07 -6.52 -23.46
CA SER A 159 6.78 -6.02 -24.63
C SER A 159 7.50 -7.17 -25.35
N ASN A 160 8.26 -6.86 -26.40
CA ASN A 160 9.06 -7.85 -27.11
C ASN A 160 10.23 -8.42 -26.28
N ILE A 161 10.65 -7.72 -25.22
CA ILE A 161 11.82 -8.10 -24.40
C ILE A 161 11.45 -8.58 -22.99
N ASP A 162 10.29 -8.17 -22.49
CA ASP A 162 9.83 -8.44 -21.12
C ASP A 162 8.37 -8.89 -21.09
N GLN A 163 8.03 -9.65 -20.05
CA GLN A 163 6.67 -10.09 -19.76
C GLN A 163 6.32 -9.86 -18.28
N PHE A 164 5.03 -9.69 -18.01
CA PHE A 164 4.50 -9.80 -16.65
C PHE A 164 4.44 -11.29 -16.28
N VAL A 165 4.97 -11.63 -15.12
CA VAL A 165 4.96 -12.99 -14.58
C VAL A 165 4.35 -12.96 -13.20
N THR A 166 3.31 -13.78 -13.00
CA THR A 166 2.72 -14.00 -11.69
C THR A 166 3.38 -15.19 -11.03
N PHE A 167 3.94 -14.96 -9.85
CA PHE A 167 4.60 -15.95 -9.03
C PHE A 167 3.75 -16.31 -7.81
N GLN A 168 3.67 -17.60 -7.51
CA GLN A 168 3.21 -18.13 -6.24
C GLN A 168 4.44 -18.52 -5.41
N PRO A 169 4.74 -17.86 -4.27
CA PRO A 169 5.76 -18.36 -3.36
C PRO A 169 5.43 -19.77 -2.87
N TRP A 170 6.46 -20.58 -2.65
CA TRP A 170 6.34 -22.00 -2.31
C TRP A 170 7.18 -22.35 -1.08
N ASP A 171 6.61 -23.11 -0.14
CA ASP A 171 7.36 -23.77 0.93
C ASP A 171 7.83 -25.12 0.41
N VAL A 172 9.13 -25.28 0.25
CA VAL A 172 9.66 -26.54 -0.28
C VAL A 172 9.73 -27.64 0.77
N ALA A 173 9.81 -27.30 2.06
CA ALA A 173 9.80 -28.31 3.12
C ALA A 173 8.41 -28.93 3.29
N ARG A 174 7.35 -28.12 3.13
CA ARG A 174 5.95 -28.58 3.21
C ARG A 174 5.35 -28.96 1.86
N ASN A 175 6.01 -28.59 0.77
CA ASN A 175 5.51 -28.69 -0.59
C ASN A 175 4.12 -28.04 -0.78
N GLU A 176 3.97 -26.82 -0.28
CA GLU A 176 2.70 -26.08 -0.25
C GLU A 176 2.89 -24.61 -0.69
N PRO A 177 1.85 -23.97 -1.26
CA PRO A 177 1.90 -22.55 -1.58
C PRO A 177 1.96 -21.69 -0.31
N VAL A 178 2.75 -20.62 -0.37
CA VAL A 178 2.90 -19.65 0.73
C VAL A 178 2.67 -18.23 0.24
N GLY A 179 2.07 -17.41 1.10
CA GLY A 179 1.64 -16.06 0.79
C GLY A 179 0.66 -15.97 -0.39
N SER A 180 0.32 -14.74 -0.72
CA SER A 180 -0.41 -14.43 -1.94
C SER A 180 0.53 -14.46 -3.15
N THR A 181 -0.05 -14.67 -4.33
CA THR A 181 0.68 -14.45 -5.57
C THR A 181 1.09 -12.98 -5.71
N PHE A 182 2.14 -12.75 -6.48
CA PHE A 182 2.58 -11.40 -6.83
C PHE A 182 3.10 -11.34 -8.26
N GLU A 183 2.88 -10.20 -8.91
CA GLU A 183 3.29 -9.98 -10.30
C GLU A 183 4.51 -9.07 -10.36
N ILE A 184 5.50 -9.48 -11.15
CA ILE A 184 6.66 -8.64 -11.48
C ILE A 184 6.93 -8.71 -12.99
N VAL A 185 7.80 -7.80 -13.44
CA VAL A 185 8.26 -7.77 -14.82
C VAL A 185 9.54 -8.59 -14.91
N VAL A 186 9.59 -9.55 -15.83
CA VAL A 186 10.73 -10.44 -16.04
C VAL A 186 11.14 -10.43 -17.51
N PRO A 187 12.45 -10.39 -17.83
CA PRO A 187 12.92 -10.53 -19.21
C PRO A 187 12.56 -11.90 -19.81
N ASN A 188 12.15 -11.91 -21.07
CA ASN A 188 11.73 -13.14 -21.79
C ASN A 188 12.80 -14.23 -21.72
N ARG A 189 14.07 -13.84 -21.93
CA ARG A 189 15.23 -14.74 -21.85
C ARG A 189 15.38 -15.47 -20.51
N ALA A 190 14.96 -14.86 -19.40
CA ALA A 190 15.08 -15.47 -18.07
C ALA A 190 14.00 -16.53 -17.88
N VAL A 191 12.76 -16.23 -18.29
CA VAL A 191 11.64 -17.16 -18.26
C VAL A 191 11.89 -18.36 -19.18
N GLU A 192 12.36 -18.10 -20.40
CA GLU A 192 12.72 -19.14 -21.37
C GLU A 192 13.82 -20.05 -20.84
N ARG A 193 14.89 -19.48 -20.26
CA ARG A 193 15.98 -20.25 -19.67
C ARG A 193 15.51 -21.13 -18.51
N ALA A 194 14.65 -20.60 -17.64
CA ALA A 194 14.11 -21.33 -16.50
C ALA A 194 13.10 -22.41 -16.91
N SER A 195 12.45 -22.27 -18.07
CA SER A 195 11.48 -23.24 -18.61
C SER A 195 12.13 -24.33 -19.46
N ARG A 196 13.45 -24.35 -19.63
CA ARG A 196 14.14 -25.39 -20.43
C ARG A 196 14.06 -26.71 -19.67
N PRO A 197 13.46 -27.77 -20.25
CA PRO A 197 13.39 -29.08 -19.61
C PRO A 197 14.80 -29.59 -19.29
N ARG A 198 15.03 -29.96 -18.03
CA ARG A 198 16.22 -30.72 -17.63
C ARG A 198 15.88 -32.19 -17.52
N ALA A 199 16.90 -33.04 -17.72
CA ALA A 199 16.81 -34.42 -17.29
C ALA A 199 16.54 -34.39 -15.77
N ASP A 200 15.47 -35.04 -15.33
CA ASP A 200 15.01 -35.15 -13.94
C ASP A 200 14.21 -33.96 -13.35
N ASP A 201 13.60 -33.09 -14.18
CA ASP A 201 12.68 -32.03 -13.70
C ASP A 201 11.34 -32.60 -13.18
N GLU A 202 11.32 -33.16 -11.97
CA GLU A 202 10.07 -33.47 -11.24
C GLU A 202 9.52 -32.26 -10.45
N ASP A 203 10.37 -31.32 -10.02
CA ASP A 203 9.95 -30.15 -9.23
C ASP A 203 9.82 -28.89 -10.11
N PRO A 204 8.60 -28.36 -10.33
CA PRO A 204 8.39 -27.12 -11.08
C PRO A 204 8.78 -25.85 -10.30
N THR A 205 9.36 -25.98 -9.11
CA THR A 205 9.75 -24.84 -8.26
C THR A 205 11.04 -24.20 -8.76
N LEU A 206 10.97 -22.88 -8.98
CA LEU A 206 12.09 -22.04 -9.39
C LEU A 206 12.61 -21.25 -8.19
N LEU A 207 13.86 -20.82 -8.26
CA LEU A 207 14.44 -19.80 -7.38
C LEU A 207 14.40 -18.45 -8.08
N LEU A 208 13.66 -17.51 -7.50
CA LEU A 208 13.57 -16.12 -7.91
C LEU A 208 14.55 -15.29 -7.09
N ASP A 209 15.58 -14.78 -7.76
CA ASP A 209 16.63 -14.00 -7.15
C ASP A 209 16.42 -12.52 -7.45
N GLY A 210 16.57 -11.69 -6.42
CA GLY A 210 16.46 -10.24 -6.59
C GLY A 210 16.63 -9.46 -5.30
N VAL A 211 16.25 -8.19 -5.34
CA VAL A 211 16.28 -7.31 -4.17
C VAL A 211 14.86 -6.91 -3.81
N PHE A 212 14.46 -7.23 -2.59
CA PHE A 212 13.25 -6.69 -2.00
C PHE A 212 13.52 -5.24 -1.58
N ILE A 213 12.73 -4.31 -2.10
CA ILE A 213 12.88 -2.89 -1.79
C ILE A 213 11.59 -2.39 -1.12
N PRO A 214 11.58 -2.23 0.22
CA PRO A 214 10.46 -1.66 0.92
C PRO A 214 10.32 -0.17 0.60
N ALA A 215 9.07 0.28 0.55
CA ALA A 215 8.66 1.66 0.43
C ALA A 215 7.65 1.95 1.55
N ILE A 216 8.15 1.96 2.79
CA ILE A 216 7.39 2.39 3.97
C ILE A 216 7.19 3.90 3.87
N ARG A 217 5.95 4.36 4.06
CA ARG A 217 5.56 5.76 3.91
C ARG A 217 4.72 6.22 5.09
N PHE A 218 4.87 7.50 5.39
CA PHE A 218 4.00 8.22 6.30
C PHE A 218 2.69 8.59 5.58
N ASN A 219 1.55 8.31 6.22
CA ASN A 219 0.23 8.76 5.81
C ASN A 219 -0.48 9.37 7.02
N ALA A 220 -0.72 10.69 7.01
CA ALA A 220 -1.26 11.41 8.16
C ALA A 220 -2.68 10.98 8.56
N ASP A 221 -3.44 10.45 7.61
CA ASP A 221 -4.87 10.19 7.79
C ASP A 221 -5.16 8.72 8.15
N ARG A 222 -4.14 7.85 8.16
CA ARG A 222 -4.32 6.41 8.33
C ARG A 222 -3.99 5.92 9.72
N PHE A 223 -4.95 6.06 10.63
CA PHE A 223 -4.82 5.59 12.01
C PHE A 223 -5.12 4.08 12.19
N SER A 224 -5.82 3.47 11.24
CA SER A 224 -6.23 2.06 11.27
C SER A 224 -6.14 1.39 9.90
N ALA A 225 -6.27 0.05 9.87
CA ALA A 225 -6.37 -0.70 8.63
C ALA A 225 -7.69 -0.40 7.91
N GLY A 226 -7.63 -0.15 6.61
CA GLY A 226 -8.82 0.03 5.77
C GLY A 226 -9.41 -1.31 5.32
N PRO A 227 -10.63 -1.34 4.76
CA PRO A 227 -11.35 -2.57 4.42
C PRO A 227 -10.63 -3.44 3.38
N PHE A 228 -9.84 -2.84 2.50
CA PHE A 228 -9.08 -3.54 1.46
C PHE A 228 -7.59 -3.69 1.77
N ASP A 229 -7.13 -3.06 2.86
CA ASP A 229 -5.72 -3.00 3.30
C ASP A 229 -4.67 -2.87 2.18
N ASN A 230 -4.96 -2.04 1.16
CA ASN A 230 -4.08 -1.80 0.02
C ASN A 230 -3.82 -0.30 -0.15
N PRO A 231 -2.59 0.20 0.11
CA PRO A 231 -1.38 -0.54 0.49
C PRO A 231 -1.47 -1.15 1.90
N PRO A 232 -0.72 -2.21 2.23
CA PRO A 232 -0.71 -2.81 3.57
C PRO A 232 -0.50 -1.80 4.71
N PHE A 233 -1.37 -1.85 5.71
CA PHE A 233 -1.24 -1.11 6.96
C PHE A 233 -0.14 -1.73 7.81
N ILE A 234 0.76 -0.88 8.32
CA ILE A 234 1.83 -1.31 9.24
C ILE A 234 1.51 -0.87 10.67
N GLY A 235 0.92 0.31 10.83
CA GLY A 235 0.53 0.90 12.10
C GLY A 235 0.06 2.34 11.91
N SER A 236 -0.31 3.01 13.01
CA SER A 236 -0.84 4.38 12.95
C SER A 236 0.10 5.31 12.19
N MET A 237 -0.44 5.87 11.12
CA MET A 237 0.18 6.75 10.13
C MET A 237 1.25 6.10 9.24
N VAL A 238 1.27 4.77 9.13
CA VAL A 238 2.31 4.00 8.41
C VAL A 238 1.71 3.01 7.42
N GLU A 239 2.16 3.14 6.18
CA GLU A 239 1.81 2.24 5.08
C GLU A 239 3.06 1.61 4.48
N LEU A 240 2.90 0.42 3.90
CA LEU A 240 3.96 -0.24 3.15
C LEU A 240 3.54 -0.44 1.69
N LYS A 241 4.38 0.03 0.78
CA LYS A 241 4.48 -0.55 -0.57
C LYS A 241 5.82 -1.25 -0.68
N TRP A 242 6.00 -2.08 -1.69
CA TRP A 242 7.29 -2.65 -2.00
C TRP A 242 7.45 -2.78 -3.51
N ARG A 243 8.70 -2.89 -3.95
CA ARG A 243 9.04 -3.33 -5.31
C ARG A 243 10.07 -4.44 -5.23
N PHE A 244 10.15 -5.22 -6.29
CA PHE A 244 11.17 -6.25 -6.46
C PHE A 244 12.07 -5.85 -7.61
N ASP A 245 13.38 -5.81 -7.36
CA ASP A 245 14.38 -5.61 -8.41
C ASP A 245 14.89 -6.98 -8.86
N PHE A 246 14.49 -7.37 -10.06
CA PHE A 246 14.76 -8.70 -10.60
C PHE A 246 16.24 -8.87 -10.96
N GLN A 247 16.87 -9.95 -10.46
CA GLN A 247 18.25 -10.30 -10.81
C GLN A 247 18.35 -11.62 -11.57
N GLY A 248 17.57 -12.62 -11.18
CA GLY A 248 17.69 -13.96 -11.74
C GLY A 248 16.44 -14.80 -11.55
N LEU A 249 16.29 -15.77 -12.45
CA LEU A 249 15.34 -16.86 -12.30
C LEU A 249 16.07 -18.13 -12.71
N SER A 250 16.19 -19.06 -11.78
CA SER A 250 16.91 -20.31 -11.99
C SER A 250 16.05 -21.48 -11.50
N PRO A 251 16.21 -22.68 -12.08
CA PRO A 251 15.57 -23.85 -11.50
C PRO A 251 16.19 -24.14 -10.13
N ARG A 252 15.38 -24.53 -9.16
CA ARG A 252 15.86 -24.96 -7.85
C ARG A 252 16.62 -26.28 -8.05
N LEU A 253 17.93 -26.28 -7.86
CA LEU A 253 18.66 -27.54 -7.79
C LEU A 253 18.25 -28.23 -6.49
N GLY A 254 17.58 -29.38 -6.61
CA GLY A 254 17.23 -30.20 -5.47
C GLY A 254 18.50 -30.54 -4.69
N ILE A 255 18.53 -30.25 -3.40
CA ILE A 255 19.38 -31.00 -2.49
C ILE A 255 18.68 -32.35 -2.39
N ALA A 256 19.04 -33.27 -3.29
CA ALA A 256 18.83 -34.68 -3.04
C ALA A 256 19.66 -35.01 -1.79
N ASP A 257 18.99 -35.41 -0.71
CA ASP A 257 19.52 -36.09 0.47
C ASP A 257 20.95 -35.72 0.90
N ALA A 258 21.11 -34.58 1.57
CA ALA A 258 22.20 -34.41 2.54
C ALA A 258 21.77 -34.96 3.91
N THR A 259 21.31 -36.22 3.90
CA THR A 259 21.19 -37.07 5.09
C THR A 259 22.00 -38.33 4.81
N GLU A 260 23.28 -38.16 4.46
CA GLU A 260 24.26 -39.21 4.70
C GLU A 260 24.44 -39.33 6.22
N ASP A 261 23.87 -40.43 6.71
CA ASP A 261 24.19 -41.12 7.95
C ASP A 261 25.64 -40.88 8.41
N PRO A 262 25.89 -40.25 9.58
CA PRO A 262 27.24 -40.21 10.12
C PRO A 262 27.57 -41.61 10.60
N GLY A 263 28.29 -42.33 9.75
CA GLY A 263 28.74 -43.69 9.95
C GLY A 263 29.17 -43.96 11.39
N ASP A 264 28.49 -44.95 11.96
CA ASP A 264 29.03 -45.89 12.93
C ASP A 264 30.34 -46.48 12.37
N GLN A 265 31.46 -45.83 12.68
CA GLN A 265 32.80 -46.39 12.51
C GLN A 265 33.68 -45.98 13.70
N THR A 266 33.53 -46.72 14.79
CA THR A 266 34.64 -46.99 15.72
C THR A 266 35.71 -47.83 15.04
N PRO A 267 36.98 -47.52 15.31
CA PRO A 267 37.84 -48.51 15.96
C PRO A 267 38.30 -48.08 17.36
#